data_AF-A0A2T3QJT1-F1
#
_entry.id   AF-A0A2T3QJT1-F1
#
_cell.length_a   1.000
_cell.length_b   1.000
_cell.length_c   1.000
_cell.angle_alpha   90.00
_cell.angle_beta   90.00
_cell.angle_gamma   90.00
#
_symmetry.space_group_name_H-M   'P 1'
#
loop_
_entity.id
_entity.type
_entity.pdbx_description
1 polymer ?
#
loop_
_entity_poly.entity_id
_entity_poly.type
_entity_poly.pdbx_seq_one_letter_code
_entity_poly.pdbx_strand_id
1 'polypeptide(L)'
;MNSLEIASIKRDLSGQVETVFDELEQENNGLPTLEEFRARFASCVDDYLENLPISPVEHLEYRDKLEQALWVAANELEAELRQLKEES
;
A
#
# COMPACT_ATOMS: atom_id res chain seq x y z
N MET A 1 11.30 -9.17 8.82
CA MET A 1 11.45 -8.45 7.55
C MET A 1 12.67 -7.57 7.62
N ASN A 2 13.54 -7.69 6.63
CA ASN A 2 14.72 -6.83 6.51
C ASN A 2 14.34 -5.55 5.75
N SER A 3 15.05 -4.45 5.98
CA SER A 3 14.79 -3.17 5.31
C SER A 3 14.81 -3.26 3.77
N LEU A 4 15.54 -4.24 3.22
CA LEU A 4 15.58 -4.56 1.79
C LEU A 4 14.26 -5.12 1.24
N GLU A 5 13.55 -5.92 2.04
CA GLU A 5 12.23 -6.45 1.66
C GLU A 5 11.20 -5.33 1.65
N ILE A 6 11.21 -4.48 2.68
CA ILE A 6 10.30 -3.32 2.77
C ILE A 6 10.55 -2.34 1.62
N ALA A 7 11.82 -2.08 1.26
CA ALA A 7 12.14 -1.21 0.13
C ALA A 7 11.68 -1.79 -1.23
N SER A 8 11.77 -3.12 -1.38
CA SER A 8 11.30 -3.80 -2.59
C SER A 8 9.78 -3.77 -2.67
N ILE A 9 9.10 -4.02 -1.55
CA ILE A 9 7.64 -3.90 -1.40
C ILE A 9 7.20 -2.46 -1.68
N LYS A 10 7.83 -1.45 -1.09
CA LYS A 10 7.49 -0.04 -1.31
C LYS A 10 7.64 0.35 -2.79
N ARG A 11 8.67 -0.15 -3.48
CA ARG A 11 8.84 0.05 -4.93
C ARG A 11 7.75 -0.62 -5.75
N ASP A 12 7.37 -1.85 -5.41
CA ASP A 12 6.31 -2.60 -6.09
C ASP A 12 4.95 -1.94 -5.87
N LEU A 13 4.70 -1.50 -4.64
CA LEU A 13 3.50 -0.78 -4.26
C LEU A 13 3.45 0.65 -4.79
N SER A 14 4.57 1.34 -5.04
CA SER A 14 4.51 2.76 -5.42
C SER A 14 3.68 3.00 -6.67
N GLY A 15 3.81 2.14 -7.68
CA GLY A 15 2.98 2.23 -8.89
C GLY A 15 1.50 1.96 -8.61
N GLN A 16 1.20 1.01 -7.73
CA GLN A 16 -0.18 0.68 -7.35
C GLN A 16 -0.83 1.77 -6.50
N VAL A 17 -0.09 2.30 -5.51
CA VAL A 17 -0.51 3.41 -4.66
C VAL A 17 -0.77 4.65 -5.51
N GLU A 18 0.14 5.00 -6.43
CA GLU A 18 -0.04 6.13 -7.34
C GLU A 18 -1.27 5.95 -8.23
N THR A 19 -1.45 4.75 -8.80
CA THR A 19 -2.64 4.45 -9.62
C THR A 19 -3.93 4.58 -8.82
N VAL A 20 -4.01 3.93 -7.65
CA VAL A 20 -5.18 3.99 -6.77
C VAL A 20 -5.46 5.42 -6.32
N PHE A 21 -4.42 6.18 -6.00
CA PHE A 21 -4.55 7.57 -5.58
C PHE A 21 -5.10 8.44 -6.72
N ASP A 22 -4.56 8.30 -7.94
CA ASP A 22 -5.00 9.06 -9.11
C ASP A 22 -6.44 8.68 -9.54
N GLU A 23 -6.78 7.40 -9.50
CA GLU A 23 -8.16 6.93 -9.71
C GLU A 23 -9.12 7.56 -8.70
N LEU A 24 -8.79 7.50 -7.40
CA LEU A 24 -9.64 8.08 -6.37
C LEU A 24 -9.68 9.61 -6.43
N GLU A 25 -8.60 10.27 -6.88
CA GLU A 25 -8.58 11.72 -7.11
C GLU A 25 -9.54 12.12 -8.23
N GLN A 26 -9.54 11.35 -9.33
CA GLN A 26 -10.47 11.54 -10.44
C GLN A 26 -11.92 11.25 -10.04
N GLU A 27 -12.17 10.20 -9.24
CA GLU A 27 -13.51 9.83 -8.76
C GLU A 27 -14.07 10.87 -7.77
N ASN A 28 -13.25 11.36 -6.84
CA ASN A 28 -13.65 12.36 -5.85
C ASN A 28 -13.66 13.79 -6.38
N ASN A 29 -13.13 14.01 -7.59
CA ASN A 29 -12.89 15.34 -8.15
C ASN A 29 -12.08 16.22 -7.17
N GLY A 30 -11.07 15.62 -6.53
CA GLY A 30 -10.26 16.18 -5.46
C GLY A 30 -9.47 15.12 -4.70
N LEU A 31 -8.58 15.52 -3.79
CA LEU A 31 -7.71 14.59 -3.06
C LEU A 31 -8.54 13.55 -2.28
N PRO A 32 -8.27 12.25 -2.46
CA PRO A 32 -9.02 11.21 -1.77
C PRO A 32 -8.77 11.25 -0.27
N THR A 33 -9.71 10.77 0.53
CA THR A 33 -9.45 10.60 1.96
C THR A 33 -8.60 9.37 2.23
N LEU A 34 -7.88 9.37 3.37
CA LEU A 34 -7.10 8.21 3.79
C LEU A 34 -7.96 6.95 3.95
N GLU A 35 -9.22 7.11 4.35
CA GLU A 35 -10.16 5.99 4.48
C GLU A 35 -10.52 5.38 3.13
N GLU A 36 -10.77 6.20 2.10
CA GLU A 36 -11.06 5.72 0.75
C GLU A 36 -9.85 5.04 0.12
N PHE A 37 -8.68 5.66 0.26
CA PHE A 37 -7.43 5.07 -0.16
C PHE A 37 -7.21 3.71 0.51
N ARG A 38 -7.36 3.63 1.85
CA ARG A 38 -7.22 2.37 2.59
C ARG A 38 -8.27 1.35 2.15
N ALA A 39 -9.52 1.74 1.93
CA ALA A 39 -10.56 0.80 1.48
C ALA A 39 -10.22 0.20 0.12
N ARG A 40 -9.73 1.00 -0.82
CA ARG A 40 -9.35 0.55 -2.17
C ARG A 40 -8.06 -0.25 -2.16
N PHE A 41 -7.09 0.18 -1.37
CA PHE A 41 -5.79 -0.45 -1.22
C PHE A 41 -5.84 -1.73 -0.39
N ALA A 42 -6.82 -1.88 0.51
CA ALA A 42 -6.99 -3.11 1.30
C ALA A 42 -7.15 -4.35 0.41
N SER A 43 -7.86 -4.24 -0.73
CA SER A 43 -7.94 -5.33 -1.70
C SER A 43 -6.59 -5.68 -2.32
N CYS A 44 -5.73 -4.68 -2.55
CA CYS A 44 -4.38 -4.89 -3.04
C CYS A 44 -3.49 -5.57 -1.99
N VAL A 45 -3.64 -5.20 -0.71
CA VAL A 45 -2.93 -5.83 0.40
C VAL A 45 -3.37 -7.29 0.54
N ASP A 46 -4.67 -7.57 0.48
CA ASP A 46 -5.18 -8.94 0.61
C ASP A 46 -4.69 -9.83 -0.56
N ASP A 47 -4.79 -9.34 -1.80
CA ASP A 47 -4.27 -10.06 -2.99
C ASP A 47 -2.75 -10.29 -2.91
N TYR A 48 -2.00 -9.29 -2.43
CA TYR A 48 -0.56 -9.43 -2.21
C TYR A 48 -0.26 -10.52 -1.18
N LEU A 49 -1.02 -10.56 -0.07
CA LEU A 49 -0.87 -11.57 0.98
C LEU A 49 -1.29 -12.98 0.51
N GLU A 50 -2.30 -13.08 -0.35
CA GLU A 50 -2.78 -14.35 -0.93
C GLU A 50 -1.81 -14.93 -1.95
N ASN A 51 -1.13 -14.09 -2.73
CA ASN A 51 -0.17 -14.53 -3.76
C ASN A 51 1.23 -14.85 -3.24
N LEU A 52 1.44 -14.79 -1.92
CA LEU A 52 2.75 -15.06 -1.34
C LEU A 52 3.14 -16.54 -1.49
N PRO A 53 4.34 -16.84 -2.02
CA PRO A 53 4.85 -18.21 -2.17
C PRO A 53 5.36 -18.77 -0.84
N ILE A 54 4.59 -18.64 0.25
CA ILE A 54 5.03 -19.02 1.59
C ILE A 54 4.25 -20.27 2.02
N SER A 55 4.96 -21.25 2.60
CA SER A 55 4.39 -22.52 3.06
C SER A 55 3.55 -22.34 4.36
N PRO A 56 2.33 -22.90 4.46
CA PRO A 56 1.30 -22.57 5.48
C PRO A 56 1.64 -22.81 6.96
N VAL A 57 2.87 -23.20 7.30
CA VAL A 57 3.27 -23.64 8.65
C VAL A 57 3.94 -22.52 9.48
N GLU A 58 4.49 -21.47 8.87
CA GLU A 58 5.15 -20.35 9.58
C GLU A 58 4.28 -19.06 9.65
N HIS A 59 2.96 -19.20 9.50
CA HIS A 59 2.19 -18.32 8.61
C HIS A 59 1.34 -17.19 9.20
N LEU A 60 1.35 -16.94 10.51
CA LEU A 60 0.58 -15.82 11.08
C LEU A 60 1.45 -14.62 11.42
N GLU A 61 2.55 -14.82 12.14
CA GLU A 61 3.43 -13.71 12.53
C GLU A 61 4.14 -13.07 11.34
N TYR A 62 4.51 -13.85 10.31
CA TYR A 62 5.11 -13.31 9.10
C TYR A 62 4.07 -12.53 8.28
N ARG A 63 2.85 -13.08 8.15
CA ARG A 63 1.74 -12.40 7.47
C ARG A 63 1.40 -11.08 8.15
N ASP A 64 1.28 -11.08 9.47
CA ASP A 64 0.96 -9.88 10.27
C ASP A 64 2.05 -8.80 10.13
N LYS A 65 3.33 -9.20 10.19
CA LYS A 65 4.46 -8.29 9.96
C LYS A 65 4.49 -7.73 8.54
N LEU A 66 4.14 -8.55 7.54
CA LEU A 66 4.11 -8.15 6.15
C LEU A 66 2.92 -7.23 5.86
N GLU A 67 1.75 -7.55 6.36
CA GLU A 67 0.58 -6.69 6.31
C GLU A 67 0.89 -5.32 6.94
N GLN A 68 1.51 -5.32 8.13
CA GLN A 68 1.94 -4.09 8.78
C GLN A 68 2.95 -3.31 7.91
N ALA A 69 3.92 -3.98 7.31
CA ALA A 69 4.89 -3.33 6.44
C ALA A 69 4.26 -2.77 5.14
N LEU A 70 3.30 -3.49 4.55
CA LEU A 70 2.53 -3.05 3.38
C LEU A 70 1.75 -1.78 3.73
N TRP A 71 1.06 -1.77 4.88
CA TRP A 71 0.35 -0.59 5.34
C TRP A 71 1.26 0.58 5.65
N VAL A 72 2.41 0.35 6.29
CA VAL A 72 3.39 1.42 6.54
C VAL A 72 3.85 2.02 5.21
N ALA A 73 4.26 1.18 4.25
CA ALA A 73 4.69 1.63 2.94
C ALA A 73 3.59 2.40 2.18
N ALA A 74 2.35 1.90 2.23
CA ALA A 74 1.21 2.52 1.56
C ALA A 74 0.83 3.88 2.16
N ASN A 75 0.83 4.00 3.50
CA ASN A 75 0.57 5.29 4.17
C ASN A 75 1.69 6.29 3.89
N GLU A 76 2.97 5.86 3.87
CA GLU A 76 4.07 6.76 3.50
C GLU A 76 3.93 7.25 2.06
N LEU A 77 3.67 6.35 1.11
CA LEU A 77 3.49 6.71 -0.30
C LEU A 77 2.28 7.63 -0.52
N GLU A 78 1.15 7.36 0.15
CA GLU A 78 -0.02 8.24 0.10
C GLU A 78 0.30 9.62 0.65
N ALA A 79 1.01 9.71 1.78
CA ALA A 79 1.40 10.98 2.36
C ALA A 79 2.37 11.76 1.46
N GLU A 80 3.33 11.07 0.83
CA GLU A 80 4.26 11.65 -0.14
C GLU A 80 3.49 12.21 -1.37
N LEU A 81 2.53 11.43 -1.91
CA LEU A 81 1.69 11.87 -3.04
C LEU A 81 0.79 13.05 -2.66
N ARG A 82 0.17 13.01 -1.49
CA ARG A 82 -0.67 14.10 -0.99
C ARG A 82 0.14 15.38 -0.83
N GLN A 83 1.33 15.31 -0.22
CA GLN A 83 2.22 16.47 -0.09
C GLN A 83 2.61 17.04 -1.46
N LEU A 84 3.01 16.18 -2.40
CA LEU A 84 3.34 16.59 -3.77
C LEU A 84 2.18 17.31 -4.47
N LYS A 85 0.94 16.86 -4.25
CA LYS A 85 -0.26 17.46 -4.84
C LYS A 85 -0.70 18.73 -4.12
N GLU A 86 -0.51 18.83 -2.81
CA GLU A 86 -0.75 20.06 -2.04
C GLU A 86 0.29 21.15 -2.34
N GLU A 87 1.50 20.76 -2.76
CA GLU A 87 2.59 21.68 -3.16
C GLU A 87 2.54 22.08 -4.65
N SER A 88 1.68 21.47 -5.48
CA SER A 88 1.58 21.72 -6.94
C SER A 88 0.59 22.81 -7.34
#